data_AF-A0A8H5VI69-F1
#
_entry.id   AF-A0A8H5VI69-F1
#
_cell.length_a   1.000
_cell.length_b   1.000
_cell.length_c   1.000
_cell.angle_alpha   90.00
_cell.angle_beta   90.00
_cell.angle_gamma   90.00
#
_symmetry.space_group_name_H-M   'P 1'
#
loop_
_entity.id
_entity.type
_entity.pdbx_description
1 polymer ?
#
loop_
_entity_poly.entity_id
_entity_poly.type
_entity_poly.pdbx_seq_one_letter_code
_entity_poly.pdbx_strand_id
1 'polypeptide(L)'
;MGDVFLSFRPKPSDVLIAIMGMTGSGKSTFISLCTGQDVPVGHDLQACTQHVTAYQCKWSDTYDIYLLDTPGFDDTNRSDTEVLKEIALSLAKTYEDNVKLSGILYLHRITDRRMGGSAQKNLMMFRKLCGKDSLKNVILVTTMWEGEDPATGEKREQELIATGGFWGALVQEGAQVNRHNNTRSSAMSLIRTVAKNNRITVSIQKEMVSEHKSLNETEAGIGLKSDILLAEQRVMKEMSEALEMERQARKDEDERSAEEQRQYRETMQKKFEFLNQEREDLKVSLQEMKEQKRRFIALEGKYQKSQERIRQQEKKIESLEEQRKLREHEMLQRTEEASKELQILRLQISESGNARMGISRTGPRSSMSYYVEPFWDVTLFLSGKDFFFGNKGESFECRQNDLKPLIGDNDKHKICALGANGSWLYHYHTGTDLNCWTCWSDSLSTEYPKLVAWLEKHQRFGCPGHISLGTRGYYFITMMDNSRCWRFPKSVSRDLGDCEYTSADIRRFWFGYDHDYVAEMNTLEYQWSIDNYGSLEQRIVDSVDKEDGGIKQLAMNIEDPRGYILINDGGEALWNAGNSKGRFDEPSWHKFKDHNQDTW
;
A
#
# COMPACT_ATOMS: atom_id res chain seq x y z
N MET A 1 -5.74 -27.70 -5.46
CA MET A 1 -6.19 -27.80 -4.06
C MET A 1 -4.98 -27.50 -3.21
N GLY A 2 -5.05 -26.50 -2.34
CA GLY A 2 -4.12 -26.41 -1.24
C GLY A 2 -4.45 -27.58 -0.33
N ASP A 3 -3.53 -28.51 -0.18
CA ASP A 3 -3.69 -29.54 0.82
C ASP A 3 -3.61 -28.85 2.18
N VAL A 4 -4.66 -28.95 3.01
CA VAL A 4 -4.57 -28.75 4.47
C VAL A 4 -3.33 -29.48 5.02
N PHE A 5 -2.96 -30.58 4.37
CA PHE A 5 -1.80 -31.40 4.63
C PHE A 5 -0.54 -31.07 3.82
N LEU A 6 -0.43 -29.93 3.11
CA LEU A 6 0.77 -29.48 2.36
C LEU A 6 1.68 -30.63 1.87
N SER A 7 1.27 -31.36 0.83
CA SER A 7 1.94 -32.53 0.23
C SER A 7 1.93 -33.85 1.02
N PHE A 8 1.47 -33.86 2.28
CA PHE A 8 1.30 -35.06 3.09
C PHE A 8 -0.04 -35.73 2.81
N ARG A 9 -0.04 -37.06 2.76
CA ARG A 9 -1.25 -37.88 2.69
C ARG A 9 -1.37 -38.68 4.00
N PRO A 10 -2.08 -38.15 5.01
CA PRO A 10 -2.28 -38.87 6.26
C PRO A 10 -2.97 -40.20 5.98
N LYS A 11 -2.46 -41.25 6.62
CA LYS A 11 -3.02 -42.59 6.57
C LYS A 11 -4.18 -42.70 7.57
N PRO A 12 -5.11 -43.64 7.36
CA PRO A 12 -6.10 -43.98 8.37
C PRO A 12 -5.51 -44.56 9.66
N SER A 13 -4.19 -44.73 9.81
CA SER A 13 -3.52 -45.09 11.07
C SER A 13 -3.05 -43.87 11.85
N ASP A 14 -2.87 -42.73 11.18
CA ASP A 14 -2.27 -41.53 11.77
C ASP A 14 -3.21 -40.85 12.77
N VAL A 15 -2.61 -40.08 13.67
CA VAL A 15 -3.30 -39.36 14.75
C VAL A 15 -3.41 -37.91 14.32
N LEU A 16 -4.63 -37.38 14.31
CA LEU A 16 -4.91 -36.00 13.96
C LEU A 16 -5.39 -35.23 15.19
N ILE A 17 -4.72 -34.14 15.55
CA ILE A 17 -5.05 -33.32 16.71
C ILE A 17 -5.29 -31.89 16.24
N ALA A 18 -6.46 -31.33 16.53
CA ALA A 18 -6.71 -29.91 16.26
C ALA A 18 -6.24 -29.04 17.43
N ILE A 19 -5.57 -27.93 17.14
CA ILE A 19 -5.14 -26.93 18.12
C ILE A 19 -6.02 -25.70 17.93
N MET A 20 -6.88 -25.42 18.90
CA MET A 20 -7.87 -24.33 18.88
C MET A 20 -7.66 -23.38 20.06
N GLY A 21 -8.26 -22.20 19.99
CA GLY A 21 -8.18 -21.18 21.03
C GLY A 21 -8.06 -19.77 20.44
N MET A 22 -8.20 -18.76 21.30
CA MET A 22 -8.13 -17.35 20.90
C MET A 22 -6.80 -16.97 20.25
N THR A 23 -6.80 -15.89 19.47
CA THR A 23 -5.57 -15.29 18.95
C THR A 23 -4.63 -14.96 20.11
N GLY A 24 -3.33 -15.27 19.93
CA GLY A 24 -2.33 -15.08 20.98
C GLY A 24 -2.30 -16.11 22.11
N SER A 25 -3.12 -17.17 22.09
CA SER A 25 -3.13 -18.19 23.16
C SER A 25 -1.92 -19.14 23.18
N GLY A 26 -0.99 -19.00 22.23
CA GLY A 26 0.23 -19.81 22.13
C GLY A 26 0.11 -21.05 21.21
N LYS A 27 -0.89 -21.11 20.33
CA LYS A 27 -1.11 -22.24 19.40
C LYS A 27 0.12 -22.55 18.54
N SER A 28 0.64 -21.58 17.80
CA SER A 28 1.79 -21.77 16.91
C SER A 28 3.08 -22.08 17.69
N THR A 29 3.28 -21.45 18.86
CA THR A 29 4.38 -21.79 19.78
C THR A 29 4.30 -23.23 20.27
N PHE A 30 3.11 -23.68 20.66
CA PHE A 30 2.87 -25.07 21.07
C PHE A 30 3.24 -26.04 19.95
N ILE A 31 2.78 -25.77 18.71
CA ILE A 31 3.07 -26.61 17.55
C ILE A 31 4.57 -26.65 17.27
N SER A 32 5.24 -25.50 17.27
CA SER A 32 6.70 -25.41 17.08
C SER A 32 7.46 -26.23 18.12
N LEU A 33 7.07 -26.17 19.39
CA LEU A 33 7.67 -26.99 20.46
C LEU A 33 7.51 -28.50 20.22
N CYS A 34 6.39 -28.92 19.62
CA CYS A 34 6.11 -30.33 19.34
C CYS A 34 6.88 -30.85 18.12
N THR A 35 6.87 -30.09 17.03
CA THR A 35 7.41 -30.53 15.74
C THR A 35 8.89 -30.19 15.57
N GLY A 36 9.39 -29.18 16.29
CA GLY A 36 10.72 -28.60 16.06
C GLY A 36 10.84 -27.89 14.71
N GLN A 37 9.71 -27.63 14.04
CA GLN A 37 9.67 -26.88 12.79
C GLN A 37 9.57 -25.39 13.07
N ASP A 38 10.08 -24.59 12.12
CA ASP A 38 9.89 -23.15 12.11
C ASP A 38 8.45 -22.85 11.67
N VAL A 39 7.57 -22.76 12.66
CA VAL A 39 6.16 -22.39 12.48
C VAL A 39 6.11 -20.87 12.59
N PRO A 40 5.57 -20.14 11.61
CA PRO A 40 5.48 -18.68 11.68
C PRO A 40 4.74 -18.25 12.97
N VAL A 41 5.49 -17.77 13.97
CA VAL A 41 4.92 -17.23 15.20
C VAL A 41 4.77 -15.73 15.02
N GLY A 42 3.53 -15.25 14.97
CA GLY A 42 3.26 -13.82 14.96
C GLY A 42 3.61 -13.21 16.30
N HIS A 43 4.74 -12.49 16.35
CA HIS A 43 5.11 -11.66 17.49
C HIS A 43 4.53 -10.25 17.41
N ASP A 44 3.91 -9.89 16.27
CA ASP A 44 3.22 -8.61 16.03
C ASP A 44 1.70 -8.75 16.21
N LEU A 45 1.00 -7.63 16.38
CA LEU A 45 -0.47 -7.52 16.50
C LEU A 45 -1.27 -8.11 15.32
N GLN A 46 -0.61 -8.64 14.28
CA GLN A 46 -1.24 -9.28 13.13
C GLN A 46 -1.21 -10.81 13.26
N ALA A 47 -2.37 -11.46 13.15
CA ALA A 47 -2.48 -12.91 13.11
C ALA A 47 -1.72 -13.50 11.90
N CYS A 48 -0.75 -14.39 12.15
CA CYS A 48 0.07 -15.00 11.08
C CYS A 48 -0.59 -16.18 10.35
N THR A 49 -1.57 -16.85 10.96
CA THR A 49 -2.21 -18.05 10.39
C THR A 49 -3.45 -17.67 9.56
N GLN A 50 -3.28 -17.46 8.26
CA GLN A 50 -4.39 -17.15 7.35
C GLN A 50 -5.24 -18.39 6.99
N HIS A 51 -4.67 -19.60 7.07
CA HIS A 51 -5.30 -20.86 6.69
C HIS A 51 -5.03 -21.97 7.71
N VAL A 52 -5.94 -22.94 7.81
CA VAL A 52 -5.71 -24.15 8.62
C VAL A 52 -4.56 -24.94 7.98
N THR A 53 -3.53 -25.22 8.77
CA THR A 53 -2.30 -25.86 8.30
C THR A 53 -1.95 -27.05 9.18
N ALA A 54 -1.64 -28.19 8.56
CA ALA A 54 -1.20 -29.38 9.27
C ALA A 54 0.32 -29.42 9.38
N TYR A 55 0.81 -29.67 10.59
CA TYR A 55 2.23 -29.87 10.87
C TYR A 55 2.48 -31.31 11.32
N GLN A 56 3.46 -31.96 10.71
CA GLN A 56 3.81 -33.35 11.01
C GLN A 56 4.76 -33.40 12.21
N CYS A 57 4.37 -34.11 13.26
CA CYS A 57 5.21 -34.54 14.36
C CYS A 57 5.54 -36.03 14.14
N LYS A 58 6.76 -36.31 13.66
CA LYS A 58 7.21 -37.70 13.47
C LYS A 58 7.15 -38.45 14.80
N TRP A 59 6.43 -39.58 14.81
CA TRP A 59 6.14 -40.29 16.06
C TRP A 59 6.73 -41.69 16.10
N SER A 60 6.50 -42.48 15.06
CA SER A 60 6.98 -43.85 14.95
C SER A 60 7.10 -44.25 13.48
N ASP A 61 7.66 -45.43 13.23
CA ASP A 61 7.70 -45.98 11.87
C ASP A 61 6.32 -46.39 11.33
N THR A 62 5.32 -46.54 12.21
CA THR A 62 4.00 -47.10 11.88
C THR A 62 2.90 -46.07 11.70
N TYR A 63 2.98 -44.96 12.42
CA TYR A 63 2.05 -43.85 12.34
C TYR A 63 2.70 -42.56 12.81
N ASP A 64 2.21 -41.45 12.27
CA ASP A 64 2.62 -40.10 12.64
C ASP A 64 1.49 -39.33 13.32
N ILE A 65 1.86 -38.22 13.96
CA ILE A 65 0.92 -37.28 14.55
C ILE A 65 0.90 -36.01 13.72
N TYR A 66 -0.29 -35.56 13.35
CA TYR A 66 -0.53 -34.31 12.65
C TYR A 66 -1.24 -33.32 13.56
N LEU A 67 -0.66 -32.14 13.70
CA LEU A 67 -1.24 -31.03 14.46
C LEU A 67 -1.86 -30.03 13.47
N LEU A 68 -3.17 -29.85 13.53
CA LEU A 68 -3.86 -28.83 12.76
C LEU A 68 -3.79 -27.51 13.52
N ASP A 69 -3.01 -26.56 13.02
CA ASP A 69 -3.10 -25.17 13.47
C ASP A 69 -4.38 -24.56 12.90
N THR A 70 -5.17 -23.94 13.76
CA THR A 70 -6.44 -23.32 13.36
C THR A 70 -6.39 -21.81 13.61
N PRO A 71 -6.98 -20.99 12.74
CA PRO A 71 -7.13 -19.56 13.02
C PRO A 71 -7.95 -19.36 14.30
N GLY A 72 -7.61 -18.32 15.08
CA GLY A 72 -8.36 -17.98 16.28
C GLY A 72 -9.67 -17.26 15.92
N PHE A 73 -10.76 -17.58 16.63
CA PHE A 73 -11.92 -16.69 16.67
C PHE A 73 -11.56 -15.49 17.56
N ASP A 74 -11.93 -14.26 17.18
CA ASP A 74 -11.35 -12.98 17.65
C ASP A 74 -10.04 -12.57 16.92
N ASP A 75 -9.99 -12.75 15.60
CA ASP A 75 -8.94 -12.20 14.72
C ASP A 75 -9.34 -10.78 14.28
N THR A 76 -8.46 -9.79 14.47
CA THR A 76 -8.74 -8.39 14.08
C THR A 76 -8.89 -8.19 12.58
N ASN A 77 -8.36 -9.11 11.77
CA ASN A 77 -8.34 -9.01 10.31
C ASN A 77 -9.39 -9.87 9.63
N ARG A 78 -10.15 -10.69 10.38
CA ARG A 78 -11.08 -11.67 9.82
C ARG A 78 -12.37 -11.73 10.61
N SER A 79 -13.46 -11.97 9.92
CA SER A 79 -14.74 -12.12 10.59
C SER A 79 -14.91 -13.52 11.20
N ASP A 80 -15.70 -13.64 12.27
CA ASP A 80 -15.97 -14.95 12.88
C ASP A 80 -16.61 -15.93 11.88
N THR A 81 -17.37 -15.40 10.91
CA THR A 81 -17.95 -16.16 9.79
C THR A 81 -16.86 -16.79 8.93
N GLU A 82 -15.84 -16.03 8.55
CA GLU A 82 -14.72 -16.53 7.76
C GLU A 82 -13.88 -17.57 8.52
N VAL A 83 -13.67 -17.37 9.83
CA VAL A 83 -12.94 -18.30 10.68
C VAL A 83 -13.70 -19.62 10.79
N LEU A 84 -15.00 -19.58 11.08
CA LEU A 84 -15.85 -20.75 11.15
C LEU A 84 -15.86 -21.52 9.82
N LYS A 85 -15.97 -20.80 8.70
CA LYS A 85 -15.98 -21.36 7.34
C LYS A 85 -14.69 -22.13 7.04
N GLU A 86 -13.53 -21.56 7.34
CA GLU A 86 -12.22 -22.19 7.11
C GLU A 86 -12.04 -23.44 7.98
N ILE A 87 -12.45 -23.39 9.25
CA ILE A 87 -12.39 -24.54 10.16
C ILE A 87 -13.34 -25.64 9.70
N ALA A 88 -14.59 -25.30 9.38
CA ALA A 88 -15.60 -26.24 8.90
C ALA A 88 -15.15 -26.95 7.62
N LEU A 89 -14.65 -26.18 6.64
CA LEU A 89 -14.13 -26.72 5.38
C LEU A 89 -12.97 -27.69 5.61
N SER A 90 -12.04 -27.33 6.50
CA SER A 90 -10.86 -28.15 6.80
C SER A 90 -11.26 -29.45 7.51
N LEU A 91 -12.12 -29.37 8.52
CA LEU A 91 -12.61 -30.54 9.24
C LEU A 91 -13.46 -31.45 8.35
N ALA A 92 -14.31 -30.88 7.50
CA ALA A 92 -15.10 -31.64 6.52
C ALA A 92 -14.20 -32.40 5.55
N LYS A 93 -13.13 -31.77 5.04
CA LYS A 93 -12.15 -32.43 4.17
C LYS A 93 -11.51 -33.64 4.87
N THR A 94 -11.02 -33.46 6.10
CA THR A 94 -10.40 -34.58 6.85
C THR A 94 -11.36 -35.75 7.06
N TYR A 95 -12.65 -35.46 7.27
CA TYR A 95 -13.67 -36.48 7.43
C TYR A 95 -13.96 -37.24 6.14
N GLU A 96 -14.05 -36.55 5.00
CA GLU A 96 -14.21 -37.16 3.66
C GLU A 96 -13.02 -38.04 3.28
N ASP A 97 -11.80 -37.64 3.66
CA ASP A 97 -10.57 -38.42 3.46
C ASP A 97 -10.46 -39.61 4.46
N ASN A 98 -11.50 -39.84 5.28
CA ASN A 98 -11.56 -40.86 6.33
C ASN A 98 -10.45 -40.74 7.39
N VAL A 99 -9.95 -39.52 7.61
CA VAL A 99 -8.98 -39.18 8.65
C VAL A 99 -9.72 -38.44 9.76
N LYS A 100 -10.14 -39.20 10.78
CA LYS A 100 -10.89 -38.67 11.91
C LYS A 100 -9.98 -38.03 12.95
N LEU A 101 -10.49 -37.00 13.62
CA LEU A 101 -9.80 -36.37 14.75
C LEU A 101 -9.61 -37.37 15.88
N SER A 102 -8.44 -37.37 16.49
CA SER A 102 -8.13 -38.11 17.72
C SER A 102 -8.40 -37.27 18.97
N GLY A 103 -8.33 -35.94 18.84
CA GLY A 103 -8.80 -35.02 19.86
C GLY A 103 -8.50 -33.57 19.52
N ILE A 104 -8.86 -32.69 20.44
CA ILE A 104 -8.69 -31.23 20.28
C ILE A 104 -8.02 -30.67 21.54
N LEU A 105 -7.02 -29.83 21.35
CA LEU A 105 -6.42 -29.03 22.41
C LEU A 105 -6.97 -27.61 22.30
N TYR A 106 -7.70 -27.14 23.31
CA TYR A 106 -8.20 -25.78 23.37
C TYR A 106 -7.31 -24.96 24.31
N LEU A 107 -6.50 -24.05 23.77
CA LEU A 107 -5.51 -23.27 24.52
C LEU A 107 -6.10 -21.92 24.99
N HIS A 108 -5.86 -21.60 26.26
CA HIS A 108 -6.27 -20.35 26.90
C HIS A 108 -5.15 -19.82 27.80
N ARG A 109 -4.89 -18.50 27.77
CA ARG A 109 -3.83 -17.90 28.58
C ARG A 109 -4.30 -17.71 30.01
N ILE A 110 -3.52 -18.15 30.98
CA ILE A 110 -3.87 -17.94 32.39
C ILE A 110 -3.71 -16.48 32.83
N THR A 111 -2.97 -15.68 32.07
CA THR A 111 -2.74 -14.25 32.29
C THR A 111 -3.98 -13.39 31.99
N ASP A 112 -5.00 -13.94 31.33
CA ASP A 112 -6.23 -13.22 31.02
C ASP A 112 -7.02 -12.95 32.32
N ARG A 113 -7.09 -11.67 32.72
CA ARG A 113 -7.70 -11.26 34.01
C ARG A 113 -9.21 -11.41 34.04
N ARG A 114 -9.86 -11.53 32.89
CA ARG A 114 -11.31 -11.63 32.73
C ARG A 114 -11.62 -12.48 31.50
N MET A 115 -12.62 -13.35 31.61
CA MET A 115 -13.27 -13.96 30.45
C MET A 115 -14.15 -12.91 29.77
N GLY A 116 -13.56 -12.14 28.85
CA GLY A 116 -14.25 -11.12 28.07
C GLY A 116 -15.41 -11.70 27.25
N GLY A 117 -16.31 -10.83 26.79
CA GLY A 117 -17.48 -11.25 26.01
C GLY A 117 -17.10 -12.02 24.73
N SER A 118 -16.01 -11.65 24.05
CA SER A 118 -15.50 -12.36 22.86
C SER A 118 -14.98 -13.76 23.21
N ALA A 119 -14.20 -13.89 24.29
CA ALA A 119 -13.68 -15.17 24.78
C ALA A 119 -14.80 -16.17 25.11
N GLN A 120 -15.86 -15.71 25.79
CA GLN A 120 -17.02 -16.55 26.11
C GLN A 120 -17.77 -16.99 24.84
N LYS A 121 -17.98 -16.07 23.88
CA LYS A 121 -18.61 -16.40 22.60
C LYS A 121 -17.81 -17.44 21.82
N ASN A 122 -16.49 -17.25 21.71
CA ASN A 122 -15.58 -18.20 21.08
C ASN A 122 -15.70 -19.59 21.74
N LEU A 123 -15.67 -19.66 23.07
CA LEU A 123 -15.80 -20.93 23.80
C LEU A 123 -17.16 -21.61 23.55
N MET A 124 -18.26 -20.84 23.53
CA MET A 124 -19.59 -21.38 23.21
C MET A 124 -19.67 -21.89 21.76
N MET A 125 -19.07 -21.17 20.81
CA MET A 125 -18.99 -21.59 19.41
C MET A 125 -18.16 -22.87 19.27
N PHE A 126 -17.01 -22.95 19.95
CA PHE A 126 -16.17 -24.14 20.01
C PHE A 126 -16.95 -25.35 20.54
N ARG A 127 -17.69 -25.18 21.63
CA ARG A 127 -18.53 -26.26 22.20
C ARG A 127 -19.56 -26.76 21.20
N LYS A 128 -20.25 -25.86 20.49
CA LYS A 128 -21.23 -26.20 19.44
C LYS A 128 -20.59 -26.89 18.23
N LEU A 129 -19.41 -26.44 17.82
CA LEU A 129 -18.65 -27.04 16.71
C LEU A 129 -18.25 -28.49 17.02
N CYS A 130 -17.78 -28.72 18.25
CA CYS A 130 -17.40 -30.04 18.72
C CYS A 130 -18.62 -30.95 18.88
N GLY A 131 -19.67 -30.46 19.53
CA GLY A 131 -20.80 -31.27 19.98
C GLY A 131 -20.49 -32.04 21.26
N LYS A 132 -21.53 -32.31 22.05
CA LYS A 132 -21.42 -32.89 23.39
C LYS A 132 -20.62 -34.20 23.45
N ASP A 133 -20.86 -35.12 22.51
CA ASP A 133 -20.27 -36.47 22.52
C ASP A 133 -18.75 -36.48 22.25
N SER A 134 -18.23 -35.43 21.62
CA SER A 134 -16.82 -35.32 21.26
C SER A 134 -15.98 -34.59 22.32
N LEU A 135 -16.62 -33.94 23.31
CA LEU A 135 -15.93 -33.20 24.36
C LEU A 135 -15.04 -34.08 25.25
N LYS A 136 -15.34 -35.37 25.38
CA LYS A 136 -14.46 -36.35 26.06
C LYS A 136 -13.06 -36.49 25.44
N ASN A 137 -12.88 -36.04 24.21
CA ASN A 137 -11.62 -36.01 23.46
C ASN A 137 -11.02 -34.60 23.39
N VAL A 138 -11.58 -33.64 24.13
CA VAL A 138 -11.06 -32.28 24.27
C VAL A 138 -10.21 -32.19 25.52
N ILE A 139 -9.05 -31.57 25.41
CA ILE A 139 -8.25 -31.11 26.54
C ILE A 139 -8.22 -29.58 26.52
N LEU A 140 -8.74 -28.98 27.58
CA LEU A 140 -8.66 -27.55 27.86
C LEU A 140 -7.29 -27.29 28.48
N VAL A 141 -6.48 -26.47 27.82
CA VAL A 141 -5.08 -26.26 28.14
C VAL A 141 -4.86 -24.82 28.59
N THR A 142 -4.40 -24.62 29.82
CA THR A 142 -3.95 -23.30 30.30
C THR A 142 -2.49 -23.07 29.91
N THR A 143 -2.18 -21.91 29.32
CA THR A 143 -0.84 -21.51 28.84
C THR A 143 -0.35 -20.24 29.53
N MET A 144 0.91 -19.83 29.26
CA MET A 144 1.54 -18.60 29.79
C MET A 144 1.71 -18.57 31.32
N TRP A 145 2.01 -19.72 31.91
CA TRP A 145 2.26 -19.84 33.35
C TRP A 145 3.57 -19.18 33.81
N GLU A 146 4.51 -18.95 32.89
CA GLU A 146 5.82 -18.33 33.16
C GLU A 146 5.74 -16.86 33.58
N GLY A 147 4.65 -16.16 33.23
CA GLY A 147 4.47 -14.72 33.47
C GLY A 147 3.49 -14.38 34.59
N GLU A 148 2.91 -15.37 35.28
CA GLU A 148 1.90 -15.17 36.30
C GLU A 148 2.35 -15.71 37.66
N ASP A 149 1.96 -15.02 38.74
CA ASP A 149 2.13 -15.54 40.09
C ASP A 149 1.35 -16.88 40.26
N PRO A 150 1.98 -17.96 40.76
CA PRO A 150 1.35 -19.28 40.84
C PRO A 150 0.01 -19.31 41.57
N ALA A 151 -0.11 -18.60 42.69
CA ALA A 151 -1.36 -18.57 43.47
C ALA A 151 -2.48 -17.85 42.70
N THR A 152 -2.14 -16.76 42.01
CA THR A 152 -3.07 -16.02 41.17
C THR A 152 -3.51 -16.86 39.96
N GLY A 153 -2.58 -17.53 39.29
CA GLY A 153 -2.88 -18.43 38.18
C GLY A 153 -3.77 -19.60 38.59
N GLU A 154 -3.49 -20.22 39.74
CA GLU A 154 -4.33 -21.29 40.31
C GLU A 154 -5.75 -20.83 40.59
N LYS A 155 -5.93 -19.66 41.19
CA LYS A 155 -7.25 -19.09 41.45
C LYS A 155 -8.04 -18.88 40.16
N ARG A 156 -7.40 -18.35 39.11
CA ARG A 156 -8.04 -18.16 37.80
C ARG A 156 -8.40 -19.48 37.13
N GLU A 157 -7.52 -20.48 37.20
CA GLU A 157 -7.81 -21.81 36.67
C GLU A 157 -9.01 -22.45 37.37
N GLN A 158 -9.11 -22.34 38.69
CA GLN A 158 -10.28 -22.81 39.45
C GLN A 158 -11.55 -22.05 39.05
N GLU A 159 -11.46 -20.74 38.84
CA GLU A 159 -12.59 -19.93 38.37
C GLU A 159 -13.07 -20.36 36.96
N LEU A 160 -12.14 -20.65 36.04
CA LEU A 160 -12.45 -21.21 34.71
C LEU A 160 -13.22 -22.53 34.84
N ILE A 161 -12.74 -23.44 35.68
CA ILE A 161 -13.32 -24.79 35.86
C ILE A 161 -14.67 -24.72 36.59
N ALA A 162 -14.82 -23.87 37.60
CA ALA A 162 -16.02 -23.81 38.43
C ALA A 162 -17.19 -23.08 37.74
N THR A 163 -16.90 -22.15 36.83
CA THR A 163 -17.93 -21.30 36.23
C THR A 163 -18.55 -21.98 35.01
N GLY A 164 -19.86 -22.24 35.06
CA GLY A 164 -20.59 -22.90 33.98
C GLY A 164 -20.56 -22.16 32.63
N GLY A 165 -20.50 -20.83 32.65
CA GLY A 165 -20.32 -20.00 31.45
C GLY A 165 -18.88 -20.00 30.89
N PHE A 166 -17.92 -20.56 31.63
CA PHE A 166 -16.53 -20.76 31.21
C PHE A 166 -16.33 -22.25 30.92
N TRP A 167 -15.33 -22.90 31.53
CA TRP A 167 -15.01 -24.30 31.26
C TRP A 167 -15.91 -25.29 32.00
N GLY A 168 -16.64 -24.86 33.03
CA GLY A 168 -17.44 -25.76 33.86
C GLY A 168 -18.42 -26.63 33.08
N ALA A 169 -19.12 -26.06 32.09
CA ALA A 169 -20.01 -26.86 31.24
C ALA A 169 -19.26 -27.89 30.38
N LEU A 170 -18.08 -27.55 29.86
CA LEU A 170 -17.28 -28.46 29.03
C LEU A 170 -16.68 -29.59 29.87
N VAL A 171 -16.21 -29.28 31.07
CA VAL A 171 -15.66 -30.25 32.03
C VAL A 171 -16.75 -31.23 32.48
N GLN A 172 -17.96 -30.74 32.77
CA GLN A 172 -19.11 -31.60 33.10
C GLN A 172 -19.48 -32.54 31.94
N GLU A 173 -19.21 -32.15 30.69
CA GLU A 173 -19.43 -32.97 29.50
C GLU A 173 -18.23 -33.84 29.11
N GLY A 174 -17.19 -33.90 29.96
CA GLY A 174 -16.09 -34.85 29.86
C GLY A 174 -14.77 -34.27 29.34
N ALA A 175 -14.68 -32.95 29.09
CA ALA A 175 -13.42 -32.33 28.71
C ALA A 175 -12.40 -32.41 29.86
N GLN A 176 -11.15 -32.72 29.53
CA GLN A 176 -10.04 -32.76 30.48
C GLN A 176 -9.40 -31.38 30.62
N VAL A 177 -8.75 -31.11 31.75
CA VAL A 177 -8.03 -29.85 31.99
C VAL A 177 -6.57 -30.13 32.32
N ASN A 178 -5.66 -29.45 31.63
CA ASN A 178 -4.22 -29.61 31.82
C ASN A 178 -3.49 -28.26 31.69
N ARG A 179 -2.30 -28.17 32.31
CA ARG A 179 -1.40 -27.02 32.17
C ARG A 179 -0.34 -27.28 31.10
N HIS A 180 0.00 -26.26 30.34
CA HIS A 180 1.17 -26.24 29.46
C HIS A 180 2.16 -25.16 29.92
N ASN A 181 3.34 -25.60 30.33
CA ASN A 181 4.37 -24.74 30.93
C ASN A 181 5.39 -24.25 29.88
N ASN A 182 4.94 -23.98 28.66
CA ASN A 182 5.77 -23.49 27.55
C ASN A 182 7.07 -24.30 27.32
N THR A 183 7.00 -25.62 27.50
CA THR A 183 8.13 -26.55 27.36
C THR A 183 7.78 -27.70 26.45
N ARG A 184 8.77 -28.20 25.69
CA ARG A 184 8.59 -29.39 24.84
C ARG A 184 8.08 -30.61 25.63
N SER A 185 8.55 -30.82 26.85
CA SER A 185 8.11 -31.95 27.69
C SER A 185 6.62 -31.90 28.02
N SER A 186 6.10 -30.73 28.44
CA SER A 186 4.68 -30.55 28.74
C SER A 186 3.81 -30.65 27.47
N ALA A 187 4.26 -30.06 26.36
CA ALA A 187 3.61 -30.18 25.06
C ALA A 187 3.49 -31.64 24.58
N MET A 188 4.59 -32.39 24.61
CA MET A 188 4.60 -33.80 24.23
C MET A 188 3.73 -34.67 25.15
N SER A 189 3.61 -34.32 26.44
CA SER A 189 2.71 -35.03 27.36
C SER A 189 1.24 -34.91 26.96
N LEU A 190 0.83 -33.71 26.52
CA LEU A 190 -0.53 -33.46 26.03
C LEU A 190 -0.81 -34.27 24.76
N ILE A 191 0.11 -34.24 23.80
CA ILE A 191 -0.01 -35.01 22.56
C ILE A 191 -0.10 -36.52 22.85
N ARG A 192 0.72 -37.06 23.76
CA ARG A 192 0.65 -38.48 24.16
C ARG A 192 -0.69 -38.87 24.74
N THR A 193 -1.31 -37.95 25.47
CA THR A 193 -2.61 -38.17 26.09
C THR A 193 -3.68 -38.28 25.01
N VAL A 194 -3.70 -37.33 24.07
CA VAL A 194 -4.65 -37.35 22.95
C VAL A 194 -4.43 -38.52 22.00
N ALA A 195 -3.18 -38.88 21.72
CA ALA A 195 -2.83 -39.96 20.80
C ALA A 195 -3.34 -41.35 21.24
N LYS A 196 -3.68 -41.53 22.52
CA LYS A 196 -4.26 -42.77 23.05
C LYS A 196 -5.78 -42.82 22.91
N ASN A 197 -6.42 -41.70 22.58
CA ASN A 197 -7.87 -41.62 22.52
C ASN A 197 -8.41 -42.29 21.25
N ASN A 198 -9.61 -42.84 21.37
CA ASN A 198 -10.36 -43.30 20.20
C ASN A 198 -10.74 -42.11 19.32
N ARG A 199 -10.75 -42.33 18.00
CA ARG A 199 -11.12 -41.28 17.05
C ARG A 199 -12.56 -40.83 17.22
N ILE A 200 -12.78 -39.54 17.04
CA ILE A 200 -14.07 -38.88 17.15
C ILE A 200 -14.46 -38.23 15.82
N THR A 201 -15.77 -38.12 15.63
CA THR A 201 -16.37 -37.25 14.63
C THR A 201 -16.98 -36.07 15.38
N VAL A 202 -16.56 -34.85 15.07
CA VAL A 202 -17.19 -33.65 15.67
C VAL A 202 -18.53 -33.35 14.98
N SER A 203 -19.43 -32.65 15.68
CA SER A 203 -20.78 -32.34 15.17
C SER A 203 -20.76 -31.70 13.79
N ILE A 204 -19.93 -30.68 13.58
CA ILE A 204 -19.89 -29.96 12.30
C ILE A 204 -19.52 -30.87 11.12
N GLN A 205 -18.67 -31.88 11.33
CA GLN A 205 -18.34 -32.86 10.29
C GLN A 205 -19.56 -33.72 9.92
N LYS A 206 -20.28 -34.20 10.94
CA LYS A 206 -21.50 -34.99 10.74
C LYS A 206 -22.58 -34.17 10.04
N GLU A 207 -22.85 -32.96 10.54
CA GLU A 207 -23.87 -32.06 10.02
C GLU A 207 -23.62 -31.68 8.56
N MET A 208 -22.40 -31.27 8.21
CA MET A 208 -22.11 -30.78 6.85
C MET A 208 -21.85 -31.90 5.85
N VAL A 209 -21.17 -32.97 6.25
CA VAL A 209 -20.78 -34.04 5.32
C VAL A 209 -21.84 -35.15 5.25
N SER A 210 -22.38 -35.58 6.40
CA SER A 210 -23.32 -36.71 6.45
C SER A 210 -24.78 -36.27 6.34
N GLU A 211 -25.14 -35.15 6.96
CA GLU A 211 -26.52 -34.61 6.95
C GLU A 211 -26.73 -33.53 5.87
N HIS A 212 -25.67 -33.14 5.15
CA HIS A 212 -25.69 -32.14 4.07
C HIS A 212 -26.26 -30.77 4.44
N LYS A 213 -26.14 -30.37 5.72
CA LYS A 213 -26.53 -29.04 6.20
C LYS A 213 -25.59 -27.97 5.63
N SER A 214 -26.16 -26.82 5.27
CA SER A 214 -25.40 -25.60 5.01
C SER A 214 -24.78 -25.05 6.31
N LEU A 215 -23.76 -24.20 6.22
CA LEU A 215 -23.03 -23.73 7.41
C LEU A 215 -23.96 -23.06 8.43
N ASN A 216 -24.92 -22.24 8.00
CA ASN A 216 -25.92 -21.59 8.86
C ASN A 216 -26.94 -22.54 9.50
N GLU A 217 -27.01 -23.80 9.08
CA GLU A 217 -27.90 -24.83 9.65
C GLU A 217 -27.19 -25.75 10.65
N THR A 218 -25.86 -25.68 10.72
CA THR A 218 -25.06 -26.39 11.74
C THR A 218 -25.29 -25.79 13.12
N GLU A 219 -25.09 -26.56 14.19
CA GLU A 219 -25.24 -26.04 15.57
C GLU A 219 -24.32 -24.82 15.81
N ALA A 220 -23.08 -24.87 15.31
CA ALA A 220 -22.13 -23.77 15.38
C ALA A 220 -22.59 -22.54 14.59
N GLY A 221 -23.07 -22.74 13.35
CA GLY A 221 -23.57 -21.66 12.50
C GLY A 221 -24.87 -21.04 13.00
N ILE A 222 -25.77 -21.82 13.61
CA ILE A 222 -26.96 -21.29 14.30
C ILE A 222 -26.53 -20.40 15.47
N GLY A 223 -25.52 -20.82 16.23
CA GLY A 223 -24.93 -20.01 17.29
C GLY A 223 -24.42 -18.67 16.80
N LEU A 224 -23.55 -18.68 15.78
CA LEU A 224 -22.99 -17.46 15.20
C LEU A 224 -24.07 -16.58 14.56
N LYS A 225 -25.02 -17.17 13.82
CA LYS A 225 -26.17 -16.45 13.25
C LYS A 225 -26.99 -15.75 14.33
N SER A 226 -27.22 -16.39 15.47
CA SER A 226 -27.93 -15.78 16.60
C SER A 226 -27.16 -14.56 17.14
N ASP A 227 -25.84 -14.64 17.24
CA ASP A 227 -25.01 -13.52 17.70
C ASP A 227 -25.01 -12.36 16.71
N ILE A 228 -24.96 -12.64 15.41
CA ILE A 228 -25.09 -11.64 14.35
C ILE A 228 -26.46 -10.97 14.42
N LEU A 229 -27.55 -11.73 14.54
CA LEU A 229 -28.92 -11.18 14.67
C LEU A 229 -29.07 -10.29 15.92
N LEU A 230 -28.47 -10.67 17.05
CA LEU A 230 -28.47 -9.84 18.26
C LEU A 230 -27.66 -8.55 18.05
N ALA A 231 -26.56 -8.61 17.30
CA ALA A 231 -25.78 -7.42 16.95
C ALA A 231 -26.56 -6.50 15.99
N GLU A 232 -27.21 -7.06 14.97
CA GLU A 232 -28.09 -6.32 14.04
C GLU A 232 -29.20 -5.59 14.81
N GLN A 233 -29.85 -6.24 15.78
CA GLN A 233 -30.88 -5.61 16.62
C GLN A 233 -30.34 -4.43 17.43
N ARG A 234 -29.14 -4.55 17.98
CA ARG A 234 -28.49 -3.44 18.72
C ARG A 234 -28.16 -2.27 17.79
N VAL A 235 -27.58 -2.56 16.63
CA VAL A 235 -27.24 -1.53 15.64
C VAL A 235 -28.49 -0.85 15.11
N MET A 236 -29.58 -1.58 14.83
CA MET A 236 -30.85 -0.99 14.43
C MET A 236 -31.45 -0.08 15.52
N LYS A 237 -31.33 -0.47 16.78
CA LYS A 237 -31.78 0.35 17.91
C LYS A 237 -30.96 1.65 18.02
N GLU A 238 -29.63 1.54 18.01
CA GLU A 238 -28.71 2.70 18.05
C GLU A 238 -28.96 3.64 16.86
N MET A 239 -29.23 3.09 15.68
CA MET A 239 -29.54 3.87 14.47
C MET A 239 -30.87 4.62 14.59
N SER A 240 -31.90 4.00 15.20
CA SER A 240 -33.18 4.65 15.46
C SER A 240 -33.06 5.75 16.52
N GLU A 241 -32.25 5.54 17.56
CA GLU A 241 -31.99 6.53 18.60
C GLU A 241 -31.22 7.73 18.02
N ALA A 242 -30.21 7.49 17.19
CA ALA A 242 -29.46 8.52 16.48
C ALA A 242 -30.35 9.36 15.56
N LEU A 243 -31.29 8.74 14.85
CA LEU A 243 -32.25 9.46 14.00
C LEU A 243 -33.17 10.39 14.82
N GLU A 244 -33.62 9.95 15.99
CA GLU A 244 -34.47 10.78 16.84
C GLU A 244 -33.68 11.94 17.46
N MET A 245 -32.43 11.69 17.89
CA MET A 245 -31.53 12.74 18.37
C MET A 245 -31.19 13.76 17.26
N GLU A 246 -30.95 13.30 16.02
CA GLU A 246 -30.76 14.17 14.86
C GLU A 246 -31.97 15.09 14.64
N ARG A 247 -33.19 14.53 14.65
CA ARG A 247 -34.43 15.30 14.49
C ARG A 247 -34.64 16.32 15.60
N GLN A 248 -34.30 15.97 16.83
CA GLN A 248 -34.43 16.88 17.97
C GLN A 248 -33.42 18.02 17.88
N ALA A 249 -32.15 17.72 17.56
CA ALA A 249 -31.11 18.73 17.36
C ALA A 249 -31.48 19.74 16.26
N ARG A 250 -32.07 19.27 15.14
CA ARG A 250 -32.58 20.16 14.08
C ARG A 250 -33.71 21.08 14.54
N LYS A 251 -34.59 20.62 15.45
CA LYS A 251 -35.64 21.47 16.03
C LYS A 251 -35.08 22.51 16.98
N ASP A 252 -33.99 22.17 17.67
CA ASP A 252 -33.29 23.03 18.61
C ASP A 252 -32.27 23.97 17.90
N GLU A 253 -32.27 23.99 16.57
CA GLU A 253 -31.34 24.76 15.70
C GLU A 253 -29.85 24.48 15.96
N ASP A 254 -29.53 23.30 16.53
CA ASP A 254 -28.17 22.82 16.75
C ASP A 254 -27.70 21.94 15.57
N GLU A 255 -27.27 22.60 14.49
CA GLU A 255 -26.83 21.92 13.27
C GLU A 255 -25.57 21.06 13.49
N ARG A 256 -24.72 21.42 14.46
CA ARG A 256 -23.52 20.64 14.79
C ARG A 256 -23.90 19.29 15.37
N SER A 257 -24.75 19.26 16.40
CA SER A 257 -25.22 18.02 17.00
C SER A 257 -26.03 17.18 16.00
N ALA A 258 -26.81 17.81 15.11
CA ALA A 258 -27.53 17.11 14.05
C ALA A 258 -26.57 16.39 13.08
N GLU A 259 -25.51 17.06 12.63
CA GLU A 259 -24.52 16.46 11.73
C GLU A 259 -23.70 15.36 12.42
N GLU A 260 -23.34 15.51 13.70
CA GLU A 260 -22.67 14.46 14.49
C GLU A 260 -23.54 13.19 14.58
N GLN A 261 -24.85 13.33 14.84
CA GLN A 261 -25.78 12.19 14.87
C GLN A 261 -25.97 11.56 13.48
N ARG A 262 -25.96 12.36 12.42
CA ARG A 262 -26.03 11.86 11.05
C ARG A 262 -24.80 11.02 10.70
N GLN A 263 -23.59 11.49 10.99
CA GLN A 263 -22.35 10.74 10.75
C GLN A 263 -22.29 9.45 11.57
N TYR A 264 -22.73 9.50 12.82
CA TYR A 264 -22.86 8.32 13.67
C TYR A 264 -23.85 7.31 13.08
N ARG A 265 -25.01 7.77 12.60
CA ARG A 265 -26.02 6.95 11.90
C ARG A 265 -25.47 6.32 10.61
N GLU A 266 -24.74 7.07 9.79
CA GLU A 266 -24.08 6.55 8.59
C GLU A 266 -23.02 5.48 8.91
N THR A 267 -22.29 5.65 10.02
CA THR A 267 -21.34 4.64 10.52
C THR A 267 -22.08 3.37 10.96
N MET A 268 -23.21 3.51 11.66
CA MET A 268 -24.03 2.38 12.07
C MET A 268 -24.70 1.68 10.89
N GLN A 269 -25.08 2.40 9.84
CA GLN A 269 -25.61 1.83 8.61
C GLN A 269 -24.55 0.93 7.93
N LYS A 270 -23.31 1.39 7.80
CA LYS A 270 -22.20 0.56 7.28
C LYS A 270 -21.98 -0.69 8.12
N LYS A 271 -22.07 -0.57 9.45
CA LYS A 271 -21.97 -1.72 10.37
C LYS A 271 -23.13 -2.70 10.20
N PHE A 272 -24.35 -2.21 9.98
CA PHE A 272 -25.52 -3.04 9.71
C PHE A 272 -25.37 -3.81 8.38
N GLU A 273 -24.91 -3.14 7.33
CA GLU A 273 -24.63 -3.76 6.03
C GLU A 273 -23.56 -4.84 6.14
N PHE A 274 -22.48 -4.58 6.90
CA PHE A 274 -21.45 -5.56 7.19
C PHE A 274 -22.01 -6.80 7.91
N LEU A 275 -22.80 -6.62 8.98
CA LEU A 275 -23.41 -7.74 9.70
C LEU A 275 -24.39 -8.54 8.83
N ASN A 276 -25.16 -7.87 7.98
CA ASN A 276 -26.05 -8.52 7.04
C ASN A 276 -25.27 -9.35 6.01
N GLN A 277 -24.14 -8.84 5.51
CA GLN A 277 -23.24 -9.59 4.63
C GLN A 277 -22.68 -10.83 5.35
N GLU A 278 -22.21 -10.71 6.59
CA GLU A 278 -21.75 -11.87 7.38
C GLU A 278 -22.84 -12.94 7.53
N ARG A 279 -24.09 -12.51 7.77
CA ARG A 279 -25.23 -13.41 7.89
C ARG A 279 -25.53 -14.14 6.58
N GLU A 280 -25.40 -13.47 5.44
CA GLU A 280 -25.55 -14.08 4.13
C GLU A 280 -24.36 -15.01 3.79
N ASP A 281 -23.14 -14.66 4.20
CA ASP A 281 -21.94 -15.47 3.97
C ASP A 281 -21.96 -16.81 4.73
N LEU A 282 -22.75 -16.90 5.81
CA LEU A 282 -23.07 -18.16 6.49
C LEU A 282 -23.98 -19.08 5.66
N LYS A 283 -24.75 -18.55 4.70
CA LYS A 283 -25.60 -19.35 3.80
C LYS A 283 -24.79 -19.96 2.67
N VAL A 284 -23.85 -20.81 3.06
CA VAL A 284 -22.95 -21.47 2.13
C VAL A 284 -22.94 -22.97 2.39
N SER A 285 -23.12 -23.74 1.32
CA SER A 285 -22.99 -25.19 1.34
C SER A 285 -21.53 -25.63 1.33
N LEU A 286 -21.27 -26.88 1.72
CA LEU A 286 -19.92 -27.45 1.64
C LEU A 286 -19.37 -27.46 0.21
N GLN A 287 -20.22 -27.65 -0.81
CA GLN A 287 -19.81 -27.65 -2.21
C GLN A 287 -19.37 -26.26 -2.67
N GLU A 288 -20.16 -25.23 -2.35
CA GLU A 288 -19.82 -23.84 -2.66
C GLU A 288 -18.54 -23.40 -1.95
N MET A 289 -18.37 -23.77 -0.67
CA MET A 289 -17.11 -23.50 0.06
C MET A 289 -15.90 -24.11 -0.64
N LYS A 290 -15.99 -25.36 -1.09
CA LYS A 290 -14.92 -26.03 -1.83
C LYS A 290 -14.64 -25.31 -3.15
N GLU A 291 -15.66 -24.88 -3.87
CA GLU A 291 -15.49 -24.17 -5.13
C GLU A 291 -14.85 -22.80 -4.93
N GLN A 292 -15.33 -22.01 -3.95
CA GLN A 292 -14.75 -20.74 -3.57
C GLN A 292 -13.27 -20.89 -3.19
N LYS A 293 -12.92 -21.88 -2.36
CA LYS A 293 -11.52 -22.16 -2.01
C LYS A 293 -10.69 -22.59 -3.22
N ARG A 294 -11.23 -23.41 -4.13
CA ARG A 294 -10.53 -23.79 -5.37
C ARG A 294 -10.26 -22.58 -6.26
N ARG A 295 -11.24 -21.68 -6.42
CA ARG A 295 -11.10 -20.42 -7.18
C ARG A 295 -10.06 -19.52 -6.53
N PHE A 296 -10.11 -19.35 -5.22
CA PHE A 296 -9.13 -18.57 -4.45
C PHE A 296 -7.69 -19.06 -4.68
N ILE A 297 -7.45 -20.37 -4.50
CA ILE A 297 -6.12 -20.96 -4.68
C ILE A 297 -5.64 -20.85 -6.13
N ALA A 298 -6.55 -20.98 -7.11
CA ALA A 298 -6.21 -20.79 -8.51
C ALA A 298 -5.81 -19.34 -8.81
N LEU A 299 -6.47 -18.36 -8.19
CA LEU A 299 -6.14 -16.94 -8.31
C LEU A 299 -4.81 -16.62 -7.63
N GLU A 300 -4.61 -17.11 -6.40
CA GLU A 300 -3.35 -16.94 -5.66
C GLU A 300 -2.17 -17.55 -6.41
N GLY A 301 -2.32 -18.76 -6.95
CA GLY A 301 -1.28 -19.39 -7.78
C GLY A 301 -0.99 -18.63 -9.09
N LYS A 302 -2.00 -17.97 -9.68
CA LYS A 302 -1.77 -17.06 -10.82
C LYS A 302 -1.02 -15.80 -10.40
N TYR A 303 -1.38 -15.23 -9.26
CA TYR A 303 -0.74 -14.04 -8.70
C TYR A 303 0.74 -14.30 -8.35
N GLN A 304 1.05 -15.40 -7.67
CA GLN A 304 2.43 -15.80 -7.36
C GLN A 304 3.26 -16.03 -8.63
N LYS A 305 2.71 -16.71 -9.65
CA LYS A 305 3.38 -16.86 -10.95
C LYS A 305 3.62 -15.50 -11.63
N SER A 306 2.70 -14.56 -11.49
CA SER A 306 2.87 -13.20 -12.01
C SER A 306 4.00 -12.47 -11.28
N GLN A 307 4.05 -12.54 -9.95
CA GLN A 307 5.13 -11.95 -9.15
C GLN A 307 6.49 -12.56 -9.48
N GLU A 308 6.58 -13.89 -9.62
CA GLU A 308 7.84 -14.54 -9.99
C GLU A 308 8.30 -14.15 -11.41
N ARG A 309 7.37 -13.98 -12.36
CA ARG A 309 7.70 -13.45 -13.69
C ARG A 309 8.25 -12.03 -13.62
N ILE A 310 7.64 -11.16 -12.82
CA ILE A 310 8.13 -9.79 -12.60
C ILE A 310 9.55 -9.85 -12.01
N ARG A 311 9.76 -10.65 -10.96
CA ARG A 311 11.08 -10.82 -10.32
C ARG A 311 12.15 -11.35 -11.28
N GLN A 312 11.80 -12.29 -12.16
CA GLN A 312 12.72 -12.80 -13.19
C GLN A 312 13.05 -11.74 -14.25
N GLN A 313 12.07 -10.92 -14.63
CA GLN A 313 12.29 -9.80 -15.54
C GLN A 313 13.20 -8.75 -14.91
N GLU A 314 13.01 -8.41 -13.63
CA GLU A 314 13.86 -7.48 -12.88
C GLU A 314 15.32 -7.96 -12.84
N LYS A 315 15.56 -9.23 -12.48
CA LYS A 315 16.92 -9.81 -12.51
C LYS A 315 17.57 -9.77 -13.89
N LYS A 316 16.77 -9.98 -14.95
CA LYS A 316 17.28 -9.90 -16.33
C LYS A 316 17.61 -8.46 -16.72
N ILE A 317 16.80 -7.49 -16.29
CA ILE A 317 17.07 -6.06 -16.50
C ILE A 317 18.37 -5.67 -15.78
N GLU A 318 18.53 -6.06 -14.52
CA GLU A 318 19.74 -5.79 -13.73
C GLU A 318 21.01 -6.36 -14.40
N SER A 319 20.98 -7.62 -14.86
CA SER A 319 22.10 -8.22 -15.59
C SER A 319 22.42 -7.50 -16.92
N LEU A 320 21.38 -7.05 -17.65
CA LEU A 320 21.58 -6.29 -18.89
C LEU A 320 22.14 -4.89 -18.61
N GLU A 321 21.75 -4.26 -17.50
CA GLU A 321 22.30 -2.98 -17.05
C GLU A 321 23.76 -3.10 -16.64
N GLU A 322 24.17 -4.16 -15.94
CA GLU A 322 25.58 -4.44 -15.63
C GLU A 322 26.41 -4.63 -16.91
N GLN A 323 25.92 -5.43 -17.86
CA GLN A 323 26.58 -5.59 -19.17
C GLN A 323 26.66 -4.29 -19.95
N ARG A 324 25.65 -3.42 -19.82
CA ARG A 324 25.64 -2.09 -20.45
C ARG A 324 26.70 -1.20 -19.81
N LYS A 325 26.78 -1.13 -18.47
CA LYS A 325 27.79 -0.36 -17.74
C LYS A 325 29.21 -0.80 -18.09
N LEU A 326 29.45 -2.12 -18.19
CA LEU A 326 30.76 -2.64 -18.58
C LEU A 326 31.14 -2.20 -20.00
N ARG A 327 30.22 -2.34 -20.97
CA ARG A 327 30.45 -1.88 -22.35
C ARG A 327 30.64 -0.38 -22.45
N GLU A 328 29.90 0.41 -21.66
CA GLU A 328 30.08 1.86 -21.59
C GLU A 328 31.45 2.22 -21.02
N HIS A 329 31.94 1.51 -20.00
CA HIS A 329 33.28 1.70 -19.45
C HIS A 329 34.38 1.36 -20.46
N GLU A 330 34.26 0.23 -21.17
CA GLU A 330 35.19 -0.15 -22.25
C GLU A 330 35.20 0.87 -23.39
N MET A 331 34.02 1.37 -23.78
CA MET A 331 33.90 2.44 -24.77
C MET A 331 34.55 3.73 -24.29
N LEU A 332 34.35 4.11 -23.03
CA LEU A 332 34.94 5.32 -22.45
C LEU A 332 36.47 5.25 -22.46
N GLN A 333 37.05 4.10 -22.07
CA GLN A 333 38.49 3.87 -22.15
C GLN A 333 39.02 4.02 -23.58
N ARG A 334 38.35 3.40 -24.56
CA ARG A 334 38.72 3.56 -25.98
C ARG A 334 38.60 5.01 -26.47
N THR A 335 37.58 5.75 -26.03
CA THR A 335 37.44 7.16 -26.39
C THR A 335 38.47 8.04 -25.71
N GLU A 336 38.89 7.74 -24.48
CA GLU A 336 40.00 8.44 -23.82
C GLU A 336 41.33 8.19 -24.53
N GLU A 337 41.59 6.96 -24.95
CA GLU A 337 42.76 6.61 -25.76
C GLU A 337 42.76 7.36 -27.09
N ALA A 338 41.64 7.32 -27.83
CA ALA A 338 41.48 8.08 -29.07
C ALA A 338 41.56 9.61 -28.85
N SER A 339 41.06 10.11 -27.72
CA SER A 339 41.15 11.53 -27.37
C SER A 339 42.59 11.95 -27.05
N LYS A 340 43.39 11.08 -26.41
CA LYS A 340 44.82 11.33 -26.19
C LYS A 340 45.57 11.36 -27.52
N GLU A 341 45.28 10.45 -28.44
CA GLU A 341 45.82 10.48 -29.81
C GLU A 341 45.41 11.77 -30.55
N LEU A 342 44.12 12.14 -30.48
CA LEU A 342 43.62 13.40 -31.05
C LEU A 342 44.20 14.63 -30.37
N GLN A 343 44.55 14.59 -29.09
CA GLN A 343 45.21 15.69 -28.38
C GLN A 343 46.67 15.85 -28.84
N ILE A 344 47.37 14.74 -29.09
CA ILE A 344 48.69 14.73 -29.72
C ILE A 344 48.61 15.32 -31.13
N LEU A 345 47.60 14.93 -31.93
CA LEU A 345 47.30 15.53 -33.24
C LEU A 345 46.85 16.99 -33.14
N ARG A 346 46.09 17.39 -32.12
CA ARG A 346 45.66 18.78 -31.90
C ARG A 346 46.81 19.69 -31.48
N LEU A 347 47.78 19.20 -30.71
CA LEU A 347 49.03 19.92 -30.46
C LEU A 347 49.83 20.14 -31.76
N GLN A 348 49.68 19.26 -32.75
CA GLN A 348 50.22 19.47 -34.10
C GLN A 348 49.37 20.45 -34.92
N ILE A 349 48.07 20.57 -34.64
CA ILE A 349 47.11 21.43 -35.37
C ILE A 349 46.89 22.80 -34.69
N SER A 350 47.38 23.02 -33.47
CA SER A 350 47.18 24.24 -32.68
C SER A 350 47.91 25.50 -33.20
N GLU A 351 48.45 25.47 -34.41
CA GLU A 351 48.66 26.69 -35.22
C GLU A 351 47.36 27.24 -35.84
N SER A 352 46.20 26.60 -35.64
CA SER A 352 44.95 27.07 -36.23
C SER A 352 43.71 26.79 -35.37
N GLY A 353 43.26 27.86 -34.70
CA GLY A 353 41.86 28.25 -34.46
C GLY A 353 40.78 27.24 -34.03
N ASN A 354 40.32 27.42 -32.78
CA ASN A 354 38.94 27.31 -32.26
C ASN A 354 38.07 26.08 -32.59
N ALA A 355 37.77 25.25 -31.58
CA ALA A 355 36.72 24.23 -31.62
C ALA A 355 35.69 24.40 -30.48
N ARG A 356 34.40 24.36 -30.83
CA ARG A 356 33.22 24.28 -29.94
C ARG A 356 32.95 22.81 -29.55
N MET A 357 32.42 22.59 -28.34
CA MET A 357 31.98 21.28 -27.83
C MET A 357 30.52 20.98 -28.22
N GLY A 358 30.23 19.69 -28.41
CA GLY A 358 29.01 19.16 -29.02
C GLY A 358 28.04 18.49 -28.04
N ILE A 359 26.86 18.20 -28.59
CA ILE A 359 25.63 17.69 -27.97
C ILE A 359 25.68 16.15 -27.87
N SER A 360 25.35 15.58 -26.71
CA SER A 360 25.22 14.12 -26.55
C SER A 360 23.77 13.64 -26.77
N ARG A 361 23.53 13.13 -27.97
CA ARG A 361 22.53 12.09 -28.37
C ARG A 361 21.02 12.37 -28.18
N THR A 362 20.34 12.43 -29.31
CA THR A 362 18.88 12.29 -29.52
C THR A 362 18.44 10.81 -29.55
N GLY A 363 17.22 10.49 -29.11
CA GLY A 363 16.67 9.13 -29.21
C GLY A 363 15.13 9.03 -29.12
N PRO A 364 14.44 8.29 -30.04
CA PRO A 364 12.98 8.06 -30.00
C PRO A 364 12.61 7.01 -28.98
N ARG A 365 11.72 7.30 -28.02
CA ARG A 365 11.12 6.28 -27.13
C ARG A 365 9.74 6.67 -26.58
N SER A 366 8.70 6.61 -27.40
CA SER A 366 7.38 6.15 -26.94
C SER A 366 6.56 5.61 -28.11
N SER A 367 5.90 4.47 -27.89
CA SER A 367 4.76 4.02 -28.69
C SER A 367 3.61 3.77 -27.72
N MET A 368 2.46 4.35 -28.01
CA MET A 368 1.18 4.21 -27.29
C MET A 368 1.11 4.86 -25.89
N SER A 369 1.02 6.20 -25.83
CA SER A 369 0.37 6.86 -24.68
C SER A 369 -1.03 7.33 -25.09
N TYR A 370 -2.01 7.12 -24.21
CA TYR A 370 -3.35 7.69 -24.36
C TYR A 370 -3.24 9.21 -24.19
N TYR A 371 -3.47 9.94 -25.28
CA TYR A 371 -3.49 11.39 -25.25
C TYR A 371 -4.69 11.85 -24.43
N VAL A 372 -4.40 12.49 -23.31
CA VAL A 372 -5.30 13.45 -22.67
C VAL A 372 -4.69 14.80 -22.98
N GLU A 373 -5.48 15.72 -23.56
CA GLU A 373 -5.03 17.07 -23.87
C GLU A 373 -4.26 17.66 -22.68
N PRO A 374 -3.06 18.23 -22.90
CA PRO A 374 -2.38 18.90 -21.80
C PRO A 374 -3.24 20.07 -21.33
N PHE A 375 -3.39 20.18 -20.01
CA PHE A 375 -4.09 21.28 -19.32
C PHE A 375 -3.44 22.66 -19.54
N TRP A 376 -2.27 22.72 -20.18
CA TRP A 376 -1.48 23.93 -20.30
C TRP A 376 -1.47 24.42 -21.74
N ASP A 377 -2.15 25.54 -21.98
CA ASP A 377 -1.95 26.31 -23.19
C ASP A 377 -0.57 26.98 -23.16
N VAL A 378 -0.01 27.32 -21.99
CA VAL A 378 1.18 28.18 -21.84
C VAL A 378 2.25 27.61 -20.89
N THR A 379 3.52 27.67 -21.31
CA THR A 379 4.70 27.16 -20.59
C THR A 379 5.72 28.28 -20.37
N LEU A 380 6.10 28.57 -19.12
CA LEU A 380 6.99 29.69 -18.75
C LEU A 380 8.12 29.25 -17.81
N PHE A 381 9.38 29.59 -18.13
CA PHE A 381 10.54 29.27 -17.27
C PHE A 381 11.60 30.38 -17.30
N LEU A 382 12.26 30.59 -16.15
CA LEU A 382 13.30 31.59 -15.93
C LEU A 382 14.47 31.01 -15.15
N SER A 383 15.70 31.17 -15.64
CA SER A 383 16.92 30.83 -14.92
C SER A 383 18.03 31.81 -15.28
N GLY A 384 18.37 32.71 -14.35
CA GLY A 384 19.40 33.72 -14.55
C GLY A 384 19.05 34.65 -15.71
N LYS A 385 19.81 34.52 -16.80
CA LYS A 385 19.65 35.30 -18.04
C LYS A 385 18.86 34.58 -19.13
N ASP A 386 18.50 33.33 -18.88
CA ASP A 386 17.85 32.44 -19.83
C ASP A 386 16.35 32.34 -19.51
N PHE A 387 15.53 32.25 -20.56
CA PHE A 387 14.08 32.12 -20.42
C PHE A 387 13.49 31.33 -21.57
N PHE A 388 12.31 30.76 -21.30
CA PHE A 388 11.47 30.09 -22.28
C PHE A 388 10.00 30.48 -22.08
N PHE A 389 9.36 30.94 -23.14
CA PHE A 389 7.92 31.22 -23.23
C PHE A 389 7.32 30.40 -24.37
N GLY A 390 6.30 29.59 -24.12
CA GLY A 390 5.66 28.77 -25.15
C GLY A 390 4.13 28.76 -25.06
N ASN A 391 3.46 28.68 -26.21
CA ASN A 391 2.02 28.37 -26.35
C ASN A 391 1.82 27.28 -27.45
N LYS A 392 0.60 26.77 -27.65
CA LYS A 392 0.16 25.88 -28.75
C LYS A 392 0.60 26.41 -30.12
N GLY A 393 1.81 26.05 -30.53
CA GLY A 393 2.39 26.33 -31.85
C GLY A 393 3.53 27.36 -31.88
N GLU A 394 3.70 28.21 -30.86
CA GLU A 394 4.73 29.27 -30.85
C GLU A 394 5.60 29.24 -29.59
N SER A 395 6.87 29.64 -29.72
CA SER A 395 7.79 29.73 -28.58
C SER A 395 8.81 30.85 -28.76
N PHE A 396 9.08 31.60 -27.69
CA PHE A 396 10.09 32.64 -27.58
C PHE A 396 11.11 32.23 -26.52
N GLU A 397 12.40 32.26 -26.85
CA GLU A 397 13.47 31.77 -25.96
C GLU A 397 14.74 32.60 -26.08
N CYS A 398 15.51 32.71 -24.99
CA CYS A 398 16.88 33.23 -25.00
C CYS A 398 17.86 32.17 -24.51
N ARG A 399 18.98 32.10 -25.24
CA ARG A 399 19.63 30.84 -25.65
C ARG A 399 20.61 30.27 -24.63
N GLN A 400 20.44 28.98 -24.32
CA GLN A 400 21.55 28.05 -24.13
C GLN A 400 21.92 27.42 -25.48
N ASN A 401 23.21 27.21 -25.75
CA ASN A 401 23.74 26.87 -27.09
C ASN A 401 23.19 25.55 -27.67
N ASP A 402 22.60 24.68 -26.84
CA ASP A 402 22.25 23.30 -27.17
C ASP A 402 20.75 23.06 -27.45
N LEU A 403 19.87 24.04 -27.19
CA LEU A 403 18.42 23.94 -27.45
C LEU A 403 18.04 24.14 -28.94
N LYS A 404 18.90 24.81 -29.72
CA LYS A 404 18.68 25.17 -31.12
C LYS A 404 18.33 24.05 -32.12
N PRO A 405 18.84 22.80 -32.01
CA PRO A 405 18.60 21.78 -33.03
C PRO A 405 17.29 21.00 -32.87
N LEU A 406 16.50 21.26 -31.81
CA LEU A 406 15.32 20.46 -31.46
C LEU A 406 13.98 21.00 -31.98
N ILE A 407 13.99 22.15 -32.67
CA ILE A 407 12.78 22.87 -33.06
C ILE A 407 12.43 22.53 -34.52
N GLY A 408 11.43 21.67 -34.73
CA GLY A 408 10.81 21.42 -36.03
C GLY A 408 9.44 22.09 -36.16
N ASP A 409 9.02 22.41 -37.38
CA ASP A 409 7.80 23.19 -37.69
C ASP A 409 6.46 22.50 -37.34
N ASN A 410 6.46 21.31 -36.71
CA ASN A 410 5.26 20.48 -36.49
C ASN A 410 4.98 20.06 -35.03
N ASP A 411 5.66 20.67 -34.06
CA ASP A 411 5.52 20.32 -32.63
C ASP A 411 4.40 21.13 -31.94
N LYS A 412 3.28 20.45 -31.63
CA LYS A 412 2.03 21.12 -31.17
C LYS A 412 1.93 21.35 -29.66
N HIS A 413 2.71 20.64 -28.83
CA HIS A 413 2.69 20.77 -27.37
C HIS A 413 4.11 20.70 -26.81
N LYS A 414 4.46 21.67 -25.94
CA LYS A 414 5.84 21.92 -25.48
C LYS A 414 5.88 22.13 -23.97
N ILE A 415 6.63 21.29 -23.25
CA ILE A 415 7.03 21.55 -21.87
C ILE A 415 8.56 21.65 -21.85
N CYS A 416 9.08 22.83 -21.53
CA CYS A 416 10.51 23.04 -21.27
C CYS A 416 10.67 23.25 -19.77
N ALA A 417 11.80 22.90 -19.17
CA ALA A 417 12.16 23.30 -17.82
C ALA A 417 13.63 23.71 -17.80
N LEU A 418 13.91 24.88 -17.24
CA LEU A 418 15.27 25.42 -17.09
C LEU A 418 15.72 25.25 -15.65
N GLY A 419 16.92 24.70 -15.46
CA GLY A 419 17.59 24.53 -14.18
C GLY A 419 18.94 25.26 -14.14
N ALA A 420 19.64 25.10 -13.02
CA ALA A 420 20.92 25.77 -12.81
C ALA A 420 22.03 25.27 -13.76
N ASN A 421 23.08 26.08 -13.93
CA ASN A 421 24.31 25.72 -14.66
C ASN A 421 24.08 25.27 -16.10
N GLY A 422 23.12 25.90 -16.80
CA GLY A 422 22.86 25.57 -18.19
C GLY A 422 22.05 24.28 -18.36
N SER A 423 21.38 23.81 -17.32
CA SER A 423 20.60 22.57 -17.35
C SER A 423 19.22 22.80 -17.94
N TRP A 424 18.78 21.94 -18.83
CA TRP A 424 17.42 22.00 -19.36
C TRP A 424 16.84 20.63 -19.63
N LEU A 425 15.51 20.54 -19.54
CA LEU A 425 14.71 19.39 -19.93
C LEU A 425 13.61 19.87 -20.88
N TYR A 426 13.40 19.15 -21.96
CA TYR A 426 12.43 19.49 -22.99
C TYR A 426 11.58 18.27 -23.35
N HIS A 427 10.26 18.44 -23.37
CA HIS A 427 9.28 17.45 -23.76
C HIS A 427 8.38 18.00 -24.86
N TYR A 428 8.20 17.24 -25.94
CA TYR A 428 7.37 17.64 -27.07
C TYR A 428 6.59 16.49 -27.69
N HIS A 429 5.51 16.84 -28.36
CA HIS A 429 4.68 15.91 -29.13
C HIS A 429 4.85 16.15 -30.63
N THR A 430 5.22 15.10 -31.35
CA THR A 430 5.13 15.09 -32.81
C THR A 430 3.66 14.88 -33.17
N GLY A 431 3.03 15.82 -33.89
CA GLY A 431 1.57 15.86 -34.10
C GLY A 431 0.89 14.55 -34.56
N THR A 432 -0.45 14.55 -34.42
CA THR A 432 -1.48 13.52 -34.75
C THR A 432 -1.29 12.07 -34.28
N ASP A 433 -0.07 11.63 -33.96
CA ASP A 433 0.25 10.19 -33.90
C ASP A 433 0.59 9.71 -32.48
N LEU A 434 0.13 10.40 -31.44
CA LEU A 434 0.29 9.99 -30.02
C LEU A 434 1.76 9.81 -29.56
N ASN A 435 2.73 10.26 -30.36
CA ASN A 435 4.15 10.12 -30.09
C ASN A 435 4.68 11.35 -29.35
N CYS A 436 5.32 11.11 -28.21
CA CYS A 436 5.99 12.14 -27.42
C CYS A 436 7.47 11.84 -27.23
N TRP A 437 8.24 12.89 -27.05
CA TRP A 437 9.70 12.89 -26.97
C TRP A 437 10.16 13.71 -25.79
N THR A 438 11.11 13.19 -25.03
CA THR A 438 11.79 13.92 -23.96
C THR A 438 13.27 13.93 -24.22
N CYS A 439 13.88 15.10 -24.19
CA CYS A 439 15.33 15.31 -24.28
C CYS A 439 15.79 16.27 -23.18
N TRP A 440 17.08 16.27 -22.90
CA TRP A 440 17.67 17.13 -21.88
C TRP A 440 19.15 17.38 -22.18
N SER A 441 19.73 18.35 -21.49
CA SER A 441 21.16 18.69 -21.62
C SER A 441 22.09 17.74 -20.87
N ASP A 442 23.36 17.71 -21.29
CA ASP A 442 24.42 16.98 -20.57
C ASP A 442 24.65 17.55 -19.17
N SER A 443 24.47 18.87 -19.02
CA SER A 443 24.44 19.55 -17.73
C SER A 443 23.30 19.04 -16.83
N LEU A 444 22.11 18.74 -17.36
CA LEU A 444 21.02 18.18 -16.56
C LEU A 444 21.40 16.81 -16.00
N SER A 445 22.07 15.97 -16.79
CA SER A 445 22.55 14.65 -16.34
C SER A 445 23.58 14.75 -15.22
N THR A 446 24.35 15.85 -15.20
CA THR A 446 25.37 16.11 -14.18
C THR A 446 24.78 16.73 -12.92
N GLU A 447 23.88 17.71 -13.07
CA GLU A 447 23.28 18.48 -11.96
C GLU A 447 22.12 17.74 -11.28
N TYR A 448 21.35 16.95 -12.05
CA TYR A 448 20.16 16.23 -11.59
C TYR A 448 20.22 14.73 -11.91
N PRO A 449 21.28 14.00 -11.50
CA PRO A 449 21.50 12.61 -11.90
C PRO A 449 20.38 11.67 -11.44
N LYS A 450 19.76 11.95 -10.28
CA LYS A 450 18.61 11.17 -9.78
C LYS A 450 17.34 11.41 -10.59
N LEU A 451 17.11 12.64 -11.05
CA LEU A 451 15.99 12.97 -11.93
C LEU A 451 16.18 12.28 -13.29
N VAL A 452 17.38 12.34 -13.86
CA VAL A 452 17.68 11.68 -15.14
C VAL A 452 17.51 10.17 -15.04
N ALA A 453 18.05 9.52 -14.00
CA ALA A 453 17.84 8.09 -13.78
C ALA A 453 16.35 7.72 -13.62
N TRP A 454 15.57 8.59 -12.95
CA TRP A 454 14.13 8.39 -12.81
C TRP A 454 13.39 8.56 -14.14
N LEU A 455 13.70 9.59 -14.92
CA LEU A 455 13.14 9.82 -16.26
C LEU A 455 13.43 8.66 -17.20
N GLU A 456 14.66 8.15 -17.21
CA GLU A 456 15.03 6.98 -18.02
C GLU A 456 14.18 5.74 -17.70
N LYS A 457 13.80 5.54 -16.44
CA LYS A 457 12.89 4.47 -16.01
C LYS A 457 11.43 4.74 -16.39
N HIS A 458 11.00 6.01 -16.39
CA HIS A 458 9.59 6.40 -16.54
C HIS A 458 9.21 6.90 -17.95
N GLN A 459 10.16 6.99 -18.88
CA GLN A 459 9.96 7.39 -20.29
C GLN A 459 8.88 6.59 -21.04
N ARG A 460 8.51 5.39 -20.58
CA ARG A 460 7.49 4.53 -21.22
C ARG A 460 6.07 4.73 -20.70
N PHE A 461 5.87 5.51 -19.63
CA PHE A 461 4.62 5.53 -18.87
C PHE A 461 3.76 6.78 -19.10
N GLY A 462 4.24 7.79 -19.82
CA GLY A 462 3.40 8.92 -20.21
C GLY A 462 4.17 10.23 -20.38
N CYS A 463 3.41 11.33 -20.38
CA CYS A 463 3.91 12.69 -20.55
C CYS A 463 4.06 13.37 -19.19
N PRO A 464 5.04 14.26 -19.00
CA PRO A 464 5.11 15.10 -17.80
C PRO A 464 3.87 15.99 -17.68
N GLY A 465 3.27 16.03 -16.49
CA GLY A 465 2.17 16.93 -16.14
C GLY A 465 2.64 18.28 -15.57
N HIS A 466 3.74 18.27 -14.82
CA HIS A 466 4.40 19.48 -14.28
C HIS A 466 5.89 19.23 -14.04
N ILE A 467 6.73 20.23 -14.29
CA ILE A 467 8.18 20.12 -14.08
C ILE A 467 8.71 21.42 -13.47
N SER A 468 9.50 21.30 -12.41
CA SER A 468 10.25 22.43 -11.86
C SER A 468 11.64 21.99 -11.42
N LEU A 469 12.65 22.76 -11.82
CA LEU A 469 14.06 22.53 -11.53
C LEU A 469 14.56 23.67 -10.65
N GLY A 470 15.01 23.35 -9.45
CA GLY A 470 15.64 24.28 -8.53
C GLY A 470 17.16 24.22 -8.60
N THR A 471 17.84 25.12 -7.89
CA THR A 471 19.31 25.09 -7.77
C THR A 471 19.80 23.86 -6.98
N ARG A 472 21.09 23.54 -7.04
CA ARG A 472 21.72 22.45 -6.24
C ARG A 472 21.12 21.05 -6.45
N GLY A 473 20.53 20.79 -7.62
CA GLY A 473 19.98 19.49 -7.96
C GLY A 473 18.63 19.18 -7.31
N TYR A 474 17.90 20.19 -6.82
CA TYR A 474 16.51 20.05 -6.34
C TYR A 474 15.53 20.08 -7.51
N TYR A 475 14.49 19.26 -7.45
CA TYR A 475 13.53 19.14 -8.56
C TYR A 475 12.20 18.62 -8.05
N PHE A 476 11.16 18.85 -8.85
CA PHE A 476 9.83 18.29 -8.67
C PHE A 476 9.25 18.03 -10.04
N ILE A 477 8.84 16.79 -10.30
CA ILE A 477 8.20 16.38 -11.54
C ILE A 477 6.98 15.53 -11.20
N THR A 478 5.89 15.79 -11.93
CA THR A 478 4.70 14.93 -11.96
C THR A 478 4.47 14.47 -13.39
N MET A 479 3.97 13.26 -13.55
CA MET A 479 3.53 12.70 -14.82
C MET A 479 2.01 12.67 -14.89
N MET A 480 1.47 12.54 -16.10
CA MET A 480 0.02 12.45 -16.33
C MET A 480 -0.63 11.22 -15.68
N ASP A 481 0.13 10.17 -15.37
CA ASP A 481 -0.35 9.00 -14.62
C ASP A 481 -0.34 9.21 -13.09
N ASN A 482 -0.15 10.46 -12.64
CA ASN A 482 0.03 10.87 -11.25
C ASN A 482 1.29 10.30 -10.56
N SER A 483 2.21 9.68 -11.30
CA SER A 483 3.53 9.38 -10.75
C SER A 483 4.32 10.66 -10.51
N ARG A 484 5.08 10.71 -9.42
CA ARG A 484 5.80 11.91 -9.00
C ARG A 484 7.21 11.56 -8.56
N CYS A 485 8.15 12.47 -8.77
CA CYS A 485 9.51 12.36 -8.28
C CYS A 485 10.01 13.74 -7.89
N TRP A 486 10.67 13.83 -6.74
CA TRP A 486 11.12 15.10 -6.22
C TRP A 486 12.36 14.95 -5.36
N ARG A 487 13.02 16.08 -5.16
CA ARG A 487 14.07 16.27 -4.18
C ARG A 487 13.96 17.71 -3.68
N PHE A 488 13.57 17.87 -2.42
CA PHE A 488 13.42 19.18 -1.80
C PHE A 488 14.61 19.53 -0.87
N PRO A 489 14.88 20.83 -0.67
CA PRO A 489 15.67 21.30 0.46
C PRO A 489 15.05 20.90 1.79
N LYS A 490 15.87 20.73 2.84
CA LYS A 490 15.38 20.41 4.18
C LYS A 490 14.48 21.49 4.79
N SER A 491 14.66 22.76 4.40
CA SER A 491 13.77 23.86 4.81
C SER A 491 12.37 23.63 4.24
N VAL A 492 12.27 23.47 2.92
CA VAL A 492 11.01 23.18 2.23
C VAL A 492 10.31 21.93 2.76
N SER A 493 11.05 20.84 3.02
CA SER A 493 10.47 19.62 3.62
C SER A 493 9.89 19.86 5.01
N ARG A 494 10.51 20.74 5.81
CA ARG A 494 10.00 21.10 7.14
C ARG A 494 8.76 21.99 7.04
N ASP A 495 8.79 22.97 6.14
CA ASP A 495 7.71 23.96 5.97
C ASP A 495 6.44 23.29 5.44
N LEU A 496 6.58 22.31 4.55
CA LEU A 496 5.48 21.47 4.04
C LEU A 496 5.09 20.31 4.97
N GLY A 497 5.72 20.21 6.15
CA GLY A 497 5.54 19.13 7.13
C GLY A 497 6.37 17.89 6.82
N ASP A 498 7.36 17.60 7.67
CA ASP A 498 8.20 16.39 7.63
C ASP A 498 7.35 15.15 8.01
N CYS A 499 6.63 14.59 7.05
CA CYS A 499 6.04 13.25 7.12
C CYS A 499 6.07 12.65 5.72
N GLU A 500 6.37 11.35 5.61
CA GLU A 500 6.39 10.55 4.37
C GLU A 500 5.06 10.53 3.57
N TYR A 501 4.11 11.42 3.88
CA TYR A 501 2.77 11.52 3.30
C TYR A 501 2.43 12.91 2.70
N THR A 502 3.11 14.02 3.07
CA THR A 502 2.72 15.37 2.61
C THR A 502 3.05 15.65 1.13
N SER A 503 4.04 14.95 0.57
CA SER A 503 4.37 15.04 -0.87
C SER A 503 3.35 14.35 -1.79
N ALA A 504 2.51 13.46 -1.26
CA ALA A 504 1.40 12.85 -2.00
C ALA A 504 0.27 13.86 -2.27
N ASP A 505 0.30 15.01 -1.60
CA ASP A 505 -0.73 16.04 -1.71
C ASP A 505 -0.31 17.25 -2.56
N ILE A 506 0.93 17.32 -3.06
CA ILE A 506 1.37 18.43 -3.91
C ILE A 506 1.00 18.17 -5.38
N ARG A 507 0.17 19.03 -5.96
CA ARG A 507 -0.24 18.98 -7.37
C ARG A 507 0.78 19.64 -8.29
N ARG A 508 1.19 20.88 -7.97
CA ARG A 508 2.22 21.66 -8.69
C ARG A 508 3.18 22.30 -7.70
N PHE A 509 4.42 22.48 -8.13
CA PHE A 509 5.47 23.06 -7.32
C PHE A 509 6.40 23.92 -8.17
N TRP A 510 6.63 25.17 -7.79
CA TRP A 510 7.53 26.08 -8.48
C TRP A 510 8.70 26.44 -7.57
N PHE A 511 9.91 26.06 -7.98
CA PHE A 511 11.14 26.52 -7.30
C PHE A 511 11.43 27.98 -7.63
N GLY A 512 11.89 28.69 -6.60
CA GLY A 512 12.50 30.00 -6.69
C GLY A 512 13.96 30.01 -6.25
N TYR A 513 14.45 31.22 -6.03
CA TYR A 513 15.78 31.56 -5.57
C TYR A 513 15.97 31.13 -4.11
N ASP A 514 17.14 30.58 -3.80
CA ASP A 514 17.57 30.24 -2.43
C ASP A 514 16.51 29.55 -1.55
N HIS A 515 15.92 28.46 -2.06
CA HIS A 515 14.90 27.64 -1.39
C HIS A 515 13.49 28.23 -1.34
N ASP A 516 13.26 29.41 -1.90
CA ASP A 516 11.91 29.93 -2.08
C ASP A 516 11.08 28.99 -2.97
N TYR A 517 9.77 28.95 -2.71
CA TYR A 517 8.86 28.11 -3.47
C TYR A 517 7.41 28.57 -3.39
N VAL A 518 6.63 28.10 -4.36
CA VAL A 518 5.16 28.09 -4.32
C VAL A 518 4.70 26.66 -4.60
N ALA A 519 3.81 26.13 -3.77
CA ALA A 519 3.22 24.80 -3.89
C ALA A 519 1.70 24.93 -3.99
N GLU A 520 1.12 24.26 -4.98
CA GLU A 520 -0.33 24.03 -5.05
C GLU A 520 -0.62 22.61 -4.59
N MET A 521 -1.53 22.47 -3.65
CA MET A 521 -1.96 21.20 -3.09
C MET A 521 -3.09 20.60 -3.94
N ASN A 522 -3.33 19.29 -3.82
CA ASN A 522 -4.43 18.58 -4.48
C ASN A 522 -5.80 19.15 -4.08
N THR A 523 -5.90 19.79 -2.91
CA THR A 523 -7.08 20.52 -2.42
C THR A 523 -7.31 21.86 -3.10
N LEU A 524 -6.42 22.27 -4.03
CA LEU A 524 -6.37 23.60 -4.65
C LEU A 524 -5.97 24.73 -3.69
N GLU A 525 -5.52 24.39 -2.49
CA GLU A 525 -4.89 25.33 -1.56
C GLU A 525 -3.44 25.61 -1.97
N TYR A 526 -2.95 26.81 -1.69
CA TYR A 526 -1.59 27.23 -2.00
C TYR A 526 -0.78 27.42 -0.71
N GLN A 527 0.48 26.98 -0.74
CA GLN A 527 1.47 27.23 0.31
C GLN A 527 2.74 27.78 -0.32
N TRP A 528 3.37 28.78 0.28
CA TRP A 528 4.56 29.39 -0.29
C TRP A 528 5.51 29.94 0.79
N SER A 529 6.77 30.07 0.40
CA SER A 529 7.81 30.84 1.08
C SER A 529 8.57 31.59 -0.01
N ILE A 530 8.32 32.87 -0.18
CA ILE A 530 8.83 33.68 -1.32
C ILE A 530 9.38 35.03 -0.87
N ASP A 531 10.05 35.04 0.28
CA ASP A 531 10.56 36.24 0.94
C ASP A 531 11.45 37.08 0.02
N ASN A 532 12.14 36.46 -0.95
CA ASN A 532 13.04 37.17 -1.86
C ASN A 532 12.32 37.81 -3.06
N TYR A 533 11.06 37.44 -3.35
CA TYR A 533 10.33 37.87 -4.55
C TYR A 533 9.47 39.12 -4.38
N GLY A 534 9.57 39.79 -3.23
CA GLY A 534 8.98 41.11 -2.98
C GLY A 534 7.47 41.15 -3.28
N SER A 535 7.08 41.87 -4.35
CA SER A 535 5.67 42.08 -4.71
C SER A 535 4.93 40.84 -5.21
N LEU A 536 5.62 39.70 -5.38
CA LEU A 536 4.98 38.47 -5.83
C LEU A 536 3.96 37.93 -4.82
N GLU A 537 4.24 38.03 -3.52
CA GLU A 537 3.34 37.49 -2.48
C GLU A 537 1.95 38.10 -2.56
N GLN A 538 1.86 39.44 -2.56
CA GLN A 538 0.57 40.11 -2.69
C GLN A 538 -0.14 39.72 -4.00
N ARG A 539 0.59 39.54 -5.10
CA ARG A 539 0.00 39.16 -6.39
C ARG A 539 -0.52 37.72 -6.42
N ILE A 540 0.09 36.81 -5.67
CA ILE A 540 -0.41 35.44 -5.48
C ILE A 540 -1.70 35.49 -4.68
N VAL A 541 -1.71 36.21 -3.54
CA VAL A 541 -2.92 36.40 -2.71
C VAL A 541 -4.06 36.99 -3.55
N ASP A 542 -3.80 38.08 -4.28
CA ASP A 542 -4.79 38.74 -5.16
C ASP A 542 -5.30 37.83 -6.30
N SER A 543 -4.50 36.83 -6.70
CA SER A 543 -4.88 35.89 -7.76
C SER A 543 -5.68 34.71 -7.23
N VAL A 544 -5.41 34.26 -6.00
CA VAL A 544 -6.07 33.11 -5.35
C VAL A 544 -7.41 33.51 -4.71
N ASP A 545 -7.55 34.74 -4.20
CA ASP A 545 -8.75 35.19 -3.48
C ASP A 545 -9.95 35.58 -4.38
N LYS A 546 -9.82 35.52 -5.72
CA LYS A 546 -10.92 35.81 -6.66
C LYS A 546 -11.87 34.60 -6.78
N GLU A 547 -13.16 34.81 -7.06
CA GLU A 547 -14.18 33.73 -7.15
C GLU A 547 -13.87 32.65 -8.22
N ASP A 548 -13.14 33.01 -9.29
CA ASP A 548 -12.55 32.09 -10.29
C ASP A 548 -11.00 32.10 -10.22
N GLY A 549 -10.46 32.35 -9.02
CA GLY A 549 -9.05 32.65 -8.76
C GLY A 549 -8.16 31.42 -8.63
N GLY A 550 -7.00 31.48 -9.29
CA GLY A 550 -5.99 30.43 -9.27
C GLY A 550 -4.79 30.81 -10.11
N ILE A 551 -3.69 30.06 -9.95
CA ILE A 551 -2.46 30.24 -10.71
C ILE A 551 -2.52 29.34 -11.95
N LYS A 552 -2.71 29.93 -13.13
CA LYS A 552 -2.62 29.18 -14.40
C LYS A 552 -1.19 28.77 -14.69
N GLN A 553 -0.24 29.70 -14.59
CA GLN A 553 1.18 29.43 -14.73
C GLN A 553 2.02 30.40 -13.90
N LEU A 554 3.12 29.91 -13.34
CA LEU A 554 4.09 30.70 -12.57
C LEU A 554 5.51 30.34 -13.01
N ALA A 555 6.34 31.36 -13.20
CA ALA A 555 7.76 31.20 -13.43
C ALA A 555 8.51 32.13 -12.49
N MET A 556 9.28 31.55 -11.57
CA MET A 556 10.15 32.28 -10.66
C MET A 556 11.59 32.09 -11.12
N ASN A 557 12.35 33.17 -11.23
CA ASN A 557 13.74 33.07 -11.66
C ASN A 557 14.61 32.50 -10.53
N ILE A 558 15.08 31.27 -10.70
CA ILE A 558 15.82 30.52 -9.68
C ILE A 558 17.23 31.08 -9.37
N GLU A 559 17.74 32.03 -10.17
CA GLU A 559 19.05 32.67 -9.96
C GLU A 559 18.97 34.20 -9.70
N ASP A 560 17.82 34.85 -9.97
CA ASP A 560 17.56 36.26 -9.61
C ASP A 560 16.16 36.42 -8.99
N PRO A 561 16.04 36.62 -7.67
CA PRO A 561 14.76 36.63 -6.99
C PRO A 561 13.86 37.81 -7.37
N ARG A 562 14.34 38.79 -8.13
CA ARG A 562 13.52 39.94 -8.56
C ARG A 562 12.74 39.67 -9.86
N GLY A 563 13.02 38.54 -10.52
CA GLY A 563 12.41 38.16 -11.79
C GLY A 563 11.31 37.11 -11.64
N TYR A 564 10.09 37.42 -12.07
CA TYR A 564 9.00 36.45 -12.10
C TYR A 564 7.94 36.78 -13.17
N ILE A 565 7.17 35.77 -13.55
CA ILE A 565 5.93 35.89 -14.33
C ILE A 565 4.84 35.06 -13.65
N LEU A 566 3.67 35.65 -13.50
CA LEU A 566 2.46 35.01 -12.98
C LEU A 566 1.33 35.23 -14.00
N ILE A 567 0.70 34.14 -14.42
CA ILE A 567 -0.55 34.15 -15.19
C ILE A 567 -1.61 33.51 -14.31
N ASN A 568 -2.69 34.24 -14.03
CA ASN A 568 -3.83 33.69 -13.30
C ASN A 568 -4.84 33.00 -14.24
N ASP A 569 -5.76 32.23 -13.67
CA ASP A 569 -6.79 31.51 -14.45
C ASP A 569 -7.75 32.45 -15.20
N GLY A 570 -7.83 33.71 -14.78
CA GLY A 570 -8.53 34.79 -15.51
C GLY A 570 -7.78 35.35 -16.72
N GLY A 571 -6.59 34.82 -17.05
CA GLY A 571 -5.78 35.25 -18.20
C GLY A 571 -4.97 36.54 -17.98
N GLU A 572 -4.95 37.08 -16.76
CA GLU A 572 -4.16 38.25 -16.43
C GLU A 572 -2.68 37.86 -16.23
N ALA A 573 -1.80 38.42 -17.05
CA ALA A 573 -0.36 38.18 -16.99
C ALA A 573 0.39 39.33 -16.28
N LEU A 574 0.86 39.05 -15.07
CA LEU A 574 1.66 39.92 -14.19
C LEU A 574 3.12 39.49 -14.21
N TRP A 575 4.07 40.44 -14.18
CA TRP A 575 5.49 40.11 -14.24
C TRP A 575 6.38 41.17 -13.57
N ASN A 576 7.66 40.84 -13.36
CA ASN A 576 8.72 41.74 -12.91
C ASN A 576 10.06 41.33 -13.55
N ALA A 577 10.82 42.29 -14.10
CA ALA A 577 12.08 42.06 -14.80
C ALA A 577 13.32 41.98 -13.88
N GLY A 578 13.26 42.58 -12.69
CA GLY A 578 14.41 42.77 -11.80
C GLY A 578 15.36 43.95 -12.12
N ASN A 579 16.42 44.13 -11.31
CA ASN A 579 17.23 45.39 -11.25
C ASN A 579 18.73 45.26 -11.62
N SER A 580 19.25 44.11 -12.06
CA SER A 580 20.62 44.03 -12.59
C SER A 580 20.64 43.89 -14.11
N LYS A 581 21.57 44.59 -14.76
CA LYS A 581 21.82 44.65 -16.22
C LYS A 581 21.98 43.27 -16.91
N GLY A 582 20.93 42.46 -16.98
CA GLY A 582 21.01 41.11 -17.51
C GLY A 582 19.70 40.32 -17.48
N ARG A 583 18.89 40.53 -18.53
CA ARG A 583 18.07 39.54 -19.26
C ARG A 583 16.94 38.80 -18.53
N PHE A 584 15.92 39.56 -18.13
CA PHE A 584 14.58 39.21 -18.62
C PHE A 584 14.37 40.02 -19.89
N ASP A 585 14.14 39.38 -21.03
CA ASP A 585 14.01 40.08 -22.32
C ASP A 585 12.61 40.68 -22.42
N GLU A 586 12.39 41.81 -21.74
CA GLU A 586 11.11 42.53 -21.70
C GLU A 586 10.48 42.69 -23.09
N PRO A 587 11.23 43.03 -24.16
CA PRO A 587 10.68 43.07 -25.51
C PRO A 587 10.11 41.71 -25.99
N SER A 588 10.81 40.60 -25.71
CA SER A 588 10.32 39.27 -26.08
C SER A 588 9.14 38.83 -25.22
N TRP A 589 9.12 39.20 -23.94
CA TRP A 589 7.96 38.98 -23.08
C TRP A 589 6.76 39.79 -23.54
N HIS A 590 6.91 41.08 -23.83
CA HIS A 590 5.84 41.92 -24.37
C HIS A 590 5.32 41.37 -25.69
N LYS A 591 6.23 40.98 -26.60
CA LYS A 591 5.84 40.36 -27.87
C LYS A 591 5.06 39.07 -27.64
N PHE A 592 5.55 38.17 -26.80
CA PHE A 592 4.82 36.95 -26.44
C PHE A 592 3.47 37.25 -25.81
N LYS A 593 3.42 38.21 -24.88
CA LYS A 593 2.19 38.62 -24.18
C LYS A 593 1.14 39.14 -25.15
N ASP A 594 1.53 40.03 -26.06
CA ASP A 594 0.63 40.65 -27.02
C ASP A 594 0.11 39.63 -28.05
N HIS A 595 0.93 38.66 -28.46
CA HIS A 595 0.51 37.62 -29.41
C HIS A 595 -0.46 36.59 -28.80
N ASN A 596 -0.49 36.47 -27.47
CA ASN A 596 -1.25 35.45 -26.74
C ASN A 596 -2.33 36.06 -25.84
N GLN A 597 -2.62 37.36 -25.97
CA GLN A 597 -3.49 38.13 -25.08
C GLN A 597 -4.90 37.51 -24.92
N ASP A 598 -5.38 36.82 -25.96
CA ASP A 598 -6.71 36.20 -26.02
C ASP A 598 -6.68 34.65 -25.94
N THR A 599 -5.50 34.05 -25.76
CA THR A 599 -5.28 32.59 -25.88
C THR A 599 -4.41 32.02 -24.75
N TRP A 600 -4.41 32.68 -23.59
CA TRP A 600 -3.72 32.21 -22.38
C TRP A 600 -4.28 30.91 -21.86
#